data_AF-A0A1Q9JKR7-F1
#
_entry.id   AF-A0A1Q9JKR7-F1
#
_cell.length_a   1.000
_cell.length_b   1.000
_cell.length_c   1.000
_cell.angle_alpha   90.00
_cell.angle_beta   90.00
_cell.angle_gamma   90.00
#
_symmetry.space_group_name_H-M   'P 1'
#
loop_
_entity.id
_entity.type
_entity.pdbx_description
1 polymer ?
#
loop_
_entity_poly.entity_id
_entity_poly.type
_entity_poly.pdbx_seq_one_letter_code
_entity_poly.pdbx_strand_id
1 'polypeptide(L)'
;MLEKSDLKEIGKKALAEMFGIEFVKKYGQNICLCMDRVVADEPFSVAATADTNPPKDFRIGDESESEYVAFVTINPKTGEVYKDYSNSRLPQLK
;
A
#
# COMPACT_ATOMS: atom_id res chain seq x y z
N MET A 1 -2.87 22.59 0.18
CA MET A 1 -2.35 21.27 0.59
C MET A 1 -3.56 20.41 0.90
N LEU A 2 -3.58 19.17 0.43
CA LEU A 2 -4.67 18.23 0.69
C LEU A 2 -4.65 17.78 2.15
N GLU A 3 -5.82 17.49 2.69
CA GLU A 3 -5.94 16.95 4.04
C GLU A 3 -5.37 15.53 4.10
N LYS A 4 -4.89 15.14 5.29
CA LYS A 4 -4.34 13.79 5.49
C LYS A 4 -5.37 12.70 5.15
N SER A 5 -6.66 12.94 5.38
CA SER A 5 -7.73 12.00 4.99
C SER A 5 -7.80 11.81 3.48
N ASP A 6 -7.69 12.87 2.70
CA ASP A 6 -7.78 12.80 1.24
C ASP A 6 -6.59 12.06 0.66
N LEU A 7 -5.39 12.36 1.17
CA LEU A 7 -4.16 11.67 0.77
C LEU A 7 -4.21 10.17 1.07
N LYS A 8 -4.82 9.78 2.20
CA LYS A 8 -5.05 8.37 2.52
C LYS A 8 -5.98 7.69 1.52
N GLU A 9 -7.08 8.33 1.16
CA GLU A 9 -8.03 7.76 0.21
C GLU A 9 -7.45 7.66 -1.20
N ILE A 10 -6.66 8.66 -1.62
CA ILE A 10 -5.89 8.61 -2.87
C ILE A 10 -4.92 7.43 -2.85
N GLY A 11 -4.13 7.29 -1.78
CA GLY A 11 -3.16 6.21 -1.63
C GLY A 11 -3.79 4.83 -1.64
N LYS A 12 -4.88 4.64 -0.88
CA LYS A 12 -5.64 3.37 -0.87
C LYS A 12 -6.11 2.96 -2.25
N LYS A 13 -6.68 3.88 -3.02
CA LYS A 13 -7.16 3.61 -4.38
C LYS A 13 -6.02 3.21 -5.30
N ALA A 14 -4.92 3.99 -5.27
CA ALA A 14 -3.75 3.70 -6.08
C ALA A 14 -3.11 2.35 -5.76
N LEU A 15 -3.02 1.99 -4.47
CA LEU A 15 -2.51 0.69 -4.04
C LEU A 15 -3.43 -0.46 -4.44
N ALA A 16 -4.74 -0.30 -4.30
CA ALA A 16 -5.72 -1.29 -4.76
C ALA A 16 -5.63 -1.53 -6.28
N GLU A 17 -5.40 -0.48 -7.07
CA GLU A 17 -5.14 -0.61 -8.50
C GLU A 17 -3.83 -1.36 -8.79
N MET A 18 -2.77 -1.12 -8.03
CA MET A 18 -1.48 -1.83 -8.20
C MET A 18 -1.59 -3.32 -7.88
N PHE A 19 -2.32 -3.71 -6.84
CA PHE A 19 -2.58 -5.12 -6.55
C PHE A 19 -3.51 -5.79 -7.57
N GLY A 20 -4.36 -5.01 -8.22
CA GLY A 20 -5.39 -5.52 -9.13
C GLY A 20 -6.68 -5.90 -8.39
N ILE A 21 -7.81 -5.60 -9.02
CA ILE A 21 -9.13 -5.71 -8.40
C ILE A 21 -9.49 -7.13 -7.95
N GLU A 22 -9.07 -8.15 -8.70
CA GLU A 22 -9.35 -9.55 -8.36
C GLU A 22 -8.53 -10.02 -7.16
N PHE A 23 -7.28 -9.56 -7.04
CA PHE A 23 -6.46 -9.82 -5.86
C PHE A 23 -7.09 -9.18 -4.61
N VAL A 24 -7.49 -7.91 -4.71
CA VAL A 24 -8.12 -7.17 -3.60
C VAL A 24 -9.45 -7.81 -3.18
N LYS A 25 -10.28 -8.29 -4.12
CA LYS A 25 -11.52 -9.01 -3.79
C LYS A 25 -11.26 -10.30 -3.03
N LYS A 26 -10.20 -11.03 -3.39
CA LYS A 26 -9.89 -12.36 -2.84
C LYS A 26 -9.13 -12.29 -1.51
N TYR A 27 -8.20 -11.35 -1.39
CA TYR A 27 -7.25 -11.25 -0.27
C TYR A 27 -7.33 -9.92 0.48
N GLY A 28 -8.36 -9.09 0.22
CA GLY A 28 -8.46 -7.75 0.79
C GLY A 28 -8.36 -7.70 2.32
N GLN A 29 -8.86 -8.73 3.02
CA GLN A 29 -8.72 -8.84 4.47
C GLN A 29 -7.27 -9.05 4.96
N ASN A 30 -6.36 -9.46 4.08
CA ASN A 30 -4.95 -9.67 4.37
C ASN A 30 -4.07 -8.48 3.93
N ILE A 31 -4.66 -7.42 3.38
CA ILE A 31 -3.91 -6.23 2.96
C ILE A 31 -3.76 -5.28 4.16
N CYS A 32 -2.52 -5.06 4.59
CA CYS A 32 -2.18 -4.07 5.61
C CYS A 32 -1.69 -2.78 4.95
N LEU A 33 -2.15 -1.63 5.44
CA LEU A 33 -1.73 -0.31 4.96
C LEU A 33 -0.72 0.31 5.92
N CYS A 34 0.48 0.57 5.42
CA CYS A 34 1.53 1.31 6.12
C CYS A 34 1.58 2.73 5.55
N MET A 35 1.40 3.75 6.38
CA MET A 35 1.36 5.15 5.97
C MET A 35 2.46 5.92 6.70
N ASP A 36 3.31 6.65 5.98
CA ASP A 36 4.27 7.55 6.62
C ASP A 36 3.71 8.97 6.81
N ARG A 37 4.37 9.76 7.67
CA ARG A 37 3.98 11.12 8.04
C ARG A 37 3.99 12.07 6.84
N VAL A 38 2.99 12.95 6.82
CA VAL A 38 3.08 14.23 6.09
C VAL A 38 3.97 15.12 6.93
N VAL A 39 5.24 15.27 6.56
CA VAL A 39 6.04 16.42 6.99
C VAL A 39 5.77 17.52 5.97
N ALA A 40 5.48 18.74 6.42
CA ALA A 40 5.09 19.83 5.53
C ALA A 40 6.10 19.98 4.38
N ASP A 41 5.60 19.93 3.14
CA ASP A 41 6.33 19.93 1.86
C ASP A 41 7.04 18.64 1.41
N GLU A 42 6.99 17.55 2.18
CA GLU A 42 7.50 16.24 1.74
C GLU A 42 6.41 15.41 1.03
N PRO A 43 6.80 14.58 0.03
CA PRO A 43 5.87 13.66 -0.61
C PRO A 43 5.23 12.69 0.39
N PHE A 44 3.90 12.52 0.32
CA PHE A 44 3.18 11.61 1.20
C PHE A 44 3.31 10.18 0.69
N SER A 45 4.04 9.34 1.43
CA SER A 45 4.29 7.96 1.03
C SER A 45 3.32 7.00 1.71
N VAL A 46 2.77 6.08 0.91
CA VAL A 46 1.85 5.05 1.35
C VAL A 46 2.34 3.72 0.79
N ALA A 47 2.46 2.73 1.65
CA ALA A 47 2.73 1.36 1.28
C ALA A 47 1.56 0.47 1.70
N ALA A 48 1.41 -0.64 1.01
CA ALA A 48 0.57 -1.74 1.45
C ALA A 48 1.31 -3.05 1.31
N THR A 49 1.10 -3.93 2.27
CA THR A 49 1.64 -5.28 2.25
C THR A 49 0.50 -6.28 2.22
N ALA A 50 0.71 -7.44 1.62
CA ALA A 50 -0.28 -8.50 1.55
C ALA A 50 0.38 -9.87 1.58
N ASP A 51 -0.25 -10.79 2.31
CA ASP A 51 0.13 -12.20 2.41
C ASP A 51 -1.06 -13.07 1.99
N THR A 52 -0.87 -14.00 1.05
CA THR A 52 -1.99 -14.85 0.58
C THR A 52 -2.26 -16.03 1.51
N ASN A 53 -1.31 -16.36 2.37
CA ASN A 53 -1.40 -17.43 3.35
C ASN A 53 -0.76 -17.01 4.69
N PRO A 54 -1.36 -16.03 5.40
CA PRO A 54 -0.80 -15.58 6.67
C PRO A 54 -0.85 -16.69 7.72
N PRO A 55 0.15 -16.78 8.62
CA PRO A 55 0.12 -17.73 9.72
C PRO A 55 -1.09 -17.49 10.62
N LYS A 56 -1.84 -18.55 10.95
CA LYS A 56 -3.03 -18.46 11.82
C LYS A 56 -2.69 -18.05 13.26
N ASP A 57 -1.50 -18.40 13.72
CA ASP A 57 -1.02 -18.16 15.09
C ASP A 57 0.17 -17.19 15.08
N PHE A 58 0.00 -16.02 14.47
CA PHE A 58 1.04 -14.98 14.45
C PHE A 58 1.42 -14.55 15.87
N ARG A 59 2.72 -14.56 16.17
CA ARG A 59 3.29 -13.95 17.37
C ARG A 59 4.21 -12.81 16.97
N ILE A 60 4.21 -11.74 17.76
CA ILE A 60 5.21 -10.67 17.62
C ILE A 60 6.60 -11.32 17.74
N GLY A 61 7.46 -11.10 16.74
CA GLY A 61 8.74 -11.79 16.57
C GLY A 61 8.78 -12.82 15.43
N ASP A 62 7.62 -13.26 14.92
CA ASP A 62 7.52 -14.16 13.76
C ASP A 62 7.36 -13.39 12.43
N GLU A 63 7.67 -12.09 12.41
CA GLU A 63 7.54 -11.26 11.21
C GLU A 63 8.46 -11.78 10.09
N SER A 64 7.86 -12.26 9.01
CA SER A 64 8.55 -12.48 7.74
C SER A 64 8.32 -11.30 6.80
N GLU A 65 9.15 -11.18 5.76
CA GLU A 65 8.81 -10.27 4.66
C GLU A 65 7.45 -10.65 4.07
N SER A 66 6.56 -9.67 3.89
CA SER A 66 5.25 -9.92 3.27
C SER A 66 5.38 -10.34 1.82
N GLU A 67 4.61 -11.32 1.38
CA GLU A 67 4.64 -11.88 0.02
C GLU A 67 4.57 -10.78 -1.06
N TYR A 68 3.68 -9.81 -0.87
CA TYR A 68 3.52 -8.67 -1.77
C TYR A 68 3.65 -7.35 -1.04
N VAL A 69 4.21 -6.37 -1.75
CA VAL A 69 4.37 -4.99 -1.30
C VAL A 69 4.06 -4.07 -2.46
N ALA A 70 3.22 -3.07 -2.24
CA ALA A 70 2.94 -1.99 -3.17
C ALA A 70 3.33 -0.66 -2.53
N PHE A 71 4.00 0.21 -3.27
CA PHE A 71 4.45 1.51 -2.79
C PHE A 71 3.98 2.64 -3.72
N VAL A 72 3.43 3.69 -3.12
CA VAL A 72 3.02 4.91 -3.82
C VAL A 72 3.49 6.15 -3.07
N THR A 73 3.84 7.17 -3.84
CA THR A 73 4.17 8.50 -3.32
C THR A 73 3.18 9.51 -3.90
N ILE A 74 2.67 10.42 -3.08
CA ILE A 74 1.63 11.36 -3.45
C ILE A 74 2.13 12.78 -3.24
N ASN A 75 1.99 13.62 -4.25
CA ASN A 75 2.23 15.05 -4.11
C ASN A 75 1.14 15.67 -3.21
N PRO A 76 1.47 16.19 -2.01
CA PRO A 76 0.47 16.66 -1.05
C PRO A 76 -0.25 17.95 -1.50
N LYS A 77 0.26 18.64 -2.52
CA LYS A 77 -0.34 19.86 -3.07
C LYS A 77 -1.33 19.56 -4.20
N THR A 78 -1.02 18.57 -5.04
CA THR A 78 -1.79 18.29 -6.27
C THR A 78 -2.59 16.98 -6.21
N GLY A 79 -2.23 16.05 -5.32
CA GLY A 79 -2.80 14.70 -5.29
C GLY A 79 -2.27 13.78 -6.40
N GLU A 80 -1.28 14.23 -7.17
CA GLU A 80 -0.62 13.41 -8.19
C GLU A 80 0.06 12.20 -7.54
N VAL A 81 -0.11 11.03 -8.16
CA VAL A 81 0.35 9.75 -7.62
C VAL A 81 1.48 9.20 -8.47
N TYR A 82 2.59 8.88 -7.82
CA TYR A 82 3.71 8.14 -8.38
C TYR A 82 3.65 6.70 -7.84
N LYS A 83 3.40 5.74 -8.73
CA LYS A 83 3.38 4.31 -8.41
C LYS A 83 4.79 3.74 -8.58
N ASP A 84 5.42 3.30 -7.50
CA ASP A 84 6.79 2.81 -7.54
C ASP A 84 6.82 1.30 -7.83
N TYR A 85 6.74 0.96 -9.11
CA TYR A 85 6.78 -0.45 -9.53
C TYR A 85 8.14 -1.11 -9.30
N SER A 86 9.23 -0.35 -9.26
CA SER A 86 10.59 -0.87 -9.03
C SER A 86 10.80 -1.37 -7.61
N ASN A 87 10.21 -0.68 -6.63
CA ASN A 87 10.27 -1.07 -5.22
C ASN A 87 9.04 -1.86 -4.75
N SER A 88 8.15 -2.24 -5.68
CA SER A 88 6.98 -3.05 -5.39
C SER A 88 7.18 -4.51 -5.80
N ARG A 89 6.69 -5.43 -4.97
CA ARG A 89 6.56 -6.86 -5.28
C ARG A 89 5.08 -7.14 -5.47
N LEU A 90 4.61 -7.13 -6.71
CA LEU A 90 3.18 -7.23 -7.04
C LEU A 90 2.79 -8.64 -7.49
N PRO A 91 1.52 -9.05 -7.28
CA PRO A 91 1.01 -10.29 -7.85
C PRO A 91 1.10 -10.23 -9.38
N GLN A 92 1.65 -11.28 -9.98
CA GLN A 92 1.62 -11.45 -11.43
C GLN A 92 0.15 -11.69 -11.84
N LEU A 93 -0.44 -10.75 -12.58
CA LEU A 93 -1.74 -10.97 -13.24
C LEU A 93 -1.55 -12.13 -14.23
N LYS A 94 -2.06 -13.32 -13.88
CA LYS A 94 -2.20 -14.43 -14.83
C LYS A 94 -3.43 -14.25 -15.70
#